data_AF-A0A1H5PGZ2-F1
#
_entry.id   AF-A0A1H5PGZ2-F1
#
_cell.length_a   1.000
_cell.length_b   1.000
_cell.length_c   1.000
_cell.angle_alpha   90.00
_cell.angle_beta   90.00
_cell.angle_gamma   90.00
#
_symmetry.space_group_name_H-M   'P 1'
#
loop_
_entity.id
_entity.type
_entity.pdbx_description
1 polymer ?
#
loop_
_entity_poly.entity_id
_entity_poly.type
_entity_poly.pdbx_seq_one_letter_code
_entity_poly.pdbx_strand_id
1 'polypeptide(L)'
;MKKTLFIIITTAFVSSCGSSKIEKEGIADEKFTLCSDLKYDRLITEFYPNEGKTILKKNIHSLFENFLLKQGYLTEISKAGYEDLLEKVKRGEVSEKSTEQFRKELDFDPSLLFPSSTFMSCYTMLIEEFKLVNEKGWHSQFRDAYWKFEANGDLDSNNSNQIEKALQLIPEEKFKEIEYRKLFLDLIYMHVR
;
A
#
# COMPACT_ATOMS: atom_id res chain seq x y z
N MET A 1 -4.30 -7.17 -72.03
CA MET A 1 -3.71 -7.20 -70.68
C MET A 1 -3.34 -5.79 -70.27
N LYS A 2 -3.96 -5.25 -69.21
CA LYS A 2 -3.37 -4.27 -68.27
C LYS A 2 -4.33 -4.19 -67.08
N LYS A 3 -3.95 -4.86 -66.00
CA LYS A 3 -4.64 -4.86 -64.70
C LYS A 3 -4.35 -3.52 -64.03
N THR A 4 -5.37 -2.69 -63.81
CA THR A 4 -5.23 -1.52 -62.95
C THR A 4 -5.62 -1.95 -61.54
N LEU A 5 -4.62 -1.97 -60.66
CA LEU A 5 -4.72 -2.40 -59.27
C LEU A 5 -5.42 -1.29 -58.46
N PHE A 6 -6.53 -1.64 -57.81
CA PHE A 6 -7.10 -0.87 -56.70
C PHE A 6 -6.13 -0.93 -55.52
N ILE A 7 -5.69 0.21 -54.99
CA ILE A 7 -5.10 0.29 -53.65
C ILE A 7 -5.96 1.25 -52.84
N ILE A 8 -6.80 0.65 -52.01
CA ILE A 8 -7.54 1.31 -50.93
C ILE A 8 -6.50 1.54 -49.81
N ILE A 9 -6.13 2.79 -49.56
CA ILE A 9 -5.39 3.16 -48.34
C ILE A 9 -6.43 3.41 -47.25
N THR A 10 -6.82 2.35 -46.57
CA THR A 10 -7.49 2.40 -45.27
C THR A 10 -6.46 2.21 -44.16
N THR A 11 -6.64 3.00 -43.09
CA THR A 11 -6.19 2.77 -41.71
C THR A 11 -4.69 2.80 -41.40
N ALA A 12 -4.24 3.97 -40.94
CA ALA A 12 -3.18 4.07 -39.93
C ALA A 12 -3.60 5.06 -38.83
N PHE A 13 -4.62 4.67 -38.06
CA PHE A 13 -4.75 5.13 -36.68
C PHE A 13 -3.65 4.40 -35.89
N VAL A 14 -2.51 5.04 -35.65
CA VAL A 14 -1.50 4.56 -34.69
C VAL A 14 -1.39 5.56 -33.56
N SER A 15 -2.29 5.35 -32.60
CA SER A 15 -2.11 5.46 -31.15
C SER A 15 -0.73 5.90 -30.64
N SER A 16 -0.51 7.21 -30.50
CA SER A 16 0.61 7.79 -29.74
C SER A 16 0.28 8.06 -28.26
N CYS A 17 -0.89 7.67 -27.76
CA CYS A 17 -1.30 7.96 -26.37
C CYS A 17 -0.71 7.02 -25.29
N GLY A 18 0.14 6.03 -25.66
CA GLY A 18 0.68 5.04 -24.72
C GLY A 18 1.93 5.48 -23.96
N SER A 19 2.85 6.20 -24.61
CA SER A 19 4.18 6.50 -24.05
C SER A 19 4.12 7.46 -22.86
N SER A 20 3.31 8.50 -22.95
CA SER A 20 3.21 9.53 -21.90
C SER A 20 2.48 9.06 -20.64
N LYS A 21 1.63 8.02 -20.75
CA LYS A 21 0.92 7.46 -19.61
C LYS A 21 1.84 6.61 -18.74
N ILE A 22 2.66 5.75 -19.37
CA ILE A 22 3.62 4.88 -18.67
C ILE A 22 4.68 5.72 -17.94
N GLU A 23 5.19 6.77 -18.58
CA GLU A 23 6.15 7.69 -17.98
C GLU A 23 5.57 8.41 -16.74
N LYS A 24 4.32 8.90 -16.83
CA LYS A 24 3.65 9.53 -15.69
C LYS A 24 3.35 8.58 -14.54
N GLU A 25 2.98 7.33 -14.83
CA GLU A 25 2.76 6.31 -13.81
C GLU A 25 4.07 5.98 -13.08
N GLY A 26 5.19 5.85 -13.79
CA GLY A 26 6.50 5.64 -13.17
C GLY A 26 6.94 6.80 -12.27
N ILE A 27 6.72 8.04 -12.71
CA ILE A 27 6.99 9.24 -11.89
C ILE A 27 6.08 9.25 -10.64
N ALA A 28 4.82 8.86 -10.77
CA ALA A 28 3.91 8.79 -9.63
C ALA A 28 4.39 7.79 -8.58
N ASP A 29 4.87 6.60 -8.98
CA ASP A 29 5.43 5.62 -8.05
C ASP A 29 6.68 6.16 -7.34
N GLU A 30 7.61 6.77 -8.08
CA GLU A 30 8.83 7.34 -7.49
C GLU A 30 8.49 8.39 -6.43
N LYS A 31 7.52 9.28 -6.73
CA LYS A 31 7.06 10.30 -5.79
C LYS A 31 6.30 9.72 -4.61
N PHE A 32 5.55 8.64 -4.82
CA PHE A 32 4.88 7.92 -3.74
C PHE A 32 5.89 7.37 -2.74
N THR A 33 6.85 6.58 -3.25
CA THR A 33 7.93 5.98 -2.45
C THR A 33 8.71 7.03 -1.70
N LEU A 34 9.13 8.11 -2.38
CA LEU A 34 9.85 9.21 -1.74
C LEU A 34 9.05 9.85 -0.61
N CYS A 35 7.76 10.10 -0.80
CA CYS A 35 6.90 10.66 0.25
C CYS A 35 6.79 9.70 1.45
N SER A 36 6.62 8.41 1.18
CA SER A 36 6.54 7.36 2.20
C SER A 36 7.84 7.30 3.02
N ASP A 37 8.99 7.24 2.35
CA ASP A 37 10.31 7.17 2.98
C ASP A 37 10.58 8.40 3.85
N LEU A 38 10.32 9.61 3.35
CA LEU A 38 10.52 10.85 4.12
C LEU A 38 9.66 10.90 5.37
N LYS A 39 8.41 10.45 5.28
CA LYS A 39 7.52 10.37 6.45
C LYS A 39 8.01 9.35 7.45
N TYR A 40 8.49 8.21 6.97
CA TYR A 40 8.96 7.14 7.81
C TYR A 40 10.28 7.48 8.51
N ASP A 41 11.24 8.06 7.77
CA ASP A 41 12.48 8.60 8.33
C ASP A 41 12.20 9.62 9.43
N ARG A 42 11.18 10.48 9.24
CA ARG A 42 10.73 11.42 10.27
C ARG A 42 10.26 10.70 11.54
N LEU A 43 9.48 9.63 11.44
CA LEU A 43 9.06 8.84 12.61
C LEU A 43 10.26 8.24 13.35
N ILE A 44 11.23 7.72 12.61
CA ILE A 44 12.46 7.17 13.19
C ILE A 44 13.23 8.27 13.93
N THR A 45 13.43 9.43 13.30
CA THR A 45 14.19 10.54 13.89
C THR A 45 13.48 11.15 15.09
N GLU A 46 12.16 11.33 15.05
CA GLU A 46 11.40 11.96 16.14
C GLU A 46 11.18 11.03 17.33
N PHE A 47 10.86 9.75 17.09
CA PHE A 47 10.46 8.83 18.15
C PHE A 47 11.56 7.85 18.58
N TYR A 48 12.58 7.62 17.74
CA TYR A 48 13.66 6.67 18.03
C TYR A 48 15.05 7.21 17.65
N PRO A 49 15.45 8.40 18.16
CA PRO A 49 16.66 9.11 17.72
C PRO A 49 17.97 8.38 18.01
N ASN A 50 17.97 7.37 18.89
CA ASN A 50 19.17 6.60 19.22
C ASN A 50 19.61 5.72 18.05
N GLU A 51 20.90 5.74 17.69
CA GLU A 51 21.47 5.03 16.52
C GLU A 51 21.34 3.48 16.57
N GLY A 52 21.05 2.92 17.75
CA GLY A 52 20.81 1.49 17.93
C GLY A 52 19.62 0.98 17.10
N LYS A 53 19.77 -0.21 16.52
CA LYS A 53 18.70 -0.92 15.76
C LYS A 53 18.19 -0.16 14.53
N THR A 54 18.94 0.81 14.00
CA THR A 54 18.54 1.62 12.82
C THR A 54 18.09 0.76 11.63
N ILE A 55 18.79 -0.34 11.34
CA ILE A 55 18.40 -1.26 10.26
C ILE A 55 17.03 -1.89 10.54
N LEU A 56 16.75 -2.31 11.77
CA LEU A 56 15.44 -2.88 12.14
C LEU A 56 14.33 -1.84 12.01
N LYS A 57 14.57 -0.63 12.52
CA LYS A 57 13.63 0.49 12.41
C LYS A 57 13.31 0.78 10.94
N LYS A 58 14.31 0.92 10.08
CA LYS A 58 14.11 1.19 8.64
C LYS A 58 13.32 0.11 7.90
N ASN A 59 13.32 -1.12 8.40
CA ASN A 59 12.70 -2.28 7.75
C ASN A 59 11.50 -2.85 8.54
N ILE A 60 10.88 -2.07 9.45
CA ILE A 60 9.90 -2.62 10.40
C ILE A 60 8.72 -3.30 9.72
N HIS A 61 8.20 -2.71 8.64
CA HIS A 61 7.07 -3.25 7.88
C HIS A 61 7.41 -4.60 7.26
N SER A 62 8.57 -4.70 6.60
CA SER A 62 9.06 -5.96 6.04
C SER A 62 9.34 -7.00 7.12
N LEU A 63 9.85 -6.59 8.28
CA LEU A 63 10.08 -7.49 9.42
C LEU A 63 8.75 -8.02 9.98
N PHE A 64 7.73 -7.16 10.07
CA PHE A 64 6.40 -7.55 10.52
C PHE A 64 5.70 -8.45 9.50
N GLU A 65 5.74 -8.13 8.20
CA GLU A 65 5.21 -8.99 7.13
C GLU A 65 5.84 -10.39 7.17
N ASN A 66 7.17 -10.47 7.32
CA ASN A 66 7.89 -11.73 7.47
C ASN A 66 7.53 -12.48 8.76
N PHE A 67 7.31 -11.76 9.86
CA PHE A 67 6.83 -12.36 11.10
C PHE A 67 5.44 -13.00 10.89
N LEU A 68 4.50 -12.29 10.26
CA LEU A 68 3.16 -12.81 9.96
C LEU A 68 3.21 -14.05 9.07
N LEU A 69 4.09 -14.07 8.06
CA LEU A 69 4.35 -15.25 7.22
C LEU A 69 4.87 -16.43 8.05
N LYS A 70 5.91 -16.19 8.87
CA LYS A 70 6.54 -17.21 9.71
C LYS A 70 5.58 -17.83 10.72
N GLN A 71 4.66 -17.04 11.27
CA GLN A 71 3.62 -17.54 12.18
C GLN A 71 2.43 -18.19 11.46
N GLY A 72 2.39 -18.16 10.12
CA GLY A 72 1.28 -18.70 9.34
C GLY A 72 0.01 -17.85 9.35
N TYR A 73 0.08 -16.62 9.86
CA TYR A 73 -1.02 -15.67 9.81
C TYR A 73 -1.21 -15.15 8.38
N LEU A 74 -0.12 -14.74 7.73
CA LEU A 74 -0.09 -14.44 6.30
C LEU A 74 0.35 -15.70 5.54
N THR A 75 -0.37 -16.06 4.48
CA THR A 75 -0.06 -17.25 3.68
C THR A 75 0.90 -16.95 2.54
N GLU A 76 0.72 -15.81 1.88
CA GLU A 76 1.54 -15.32 0.78
C GLU A 76 1.44 -13.80 0.64
N ILE A 77 2.44 -13.18 0.00
CA ILE A 77 2.42 -11.74 -0.31
C ILE A 77 1.63 -11.54 -1.61
N SER A 78 0.30 -11.59 -1.48
CA SER A 78 -0.67 -11.34 -2.55
C SER A 78 -1.89 -10.62 -1.99
N LYS A 79 -2.74 -10.04 -2.85
CA LYS A 79 -4.01 -9.46 -2.37
C LYS A 79 -4.89 -10.50 -1.68
N ALA A 80 -4.94 -11.73 -2.20
CA ALA A 80 -5.70 -12.82 -1.58
C ALA A 80 -5.14 -13.19 -0.20
N GLY A 81 -3.81 -13.23 -0.05
CA GLY A 81 -3.16 -13.47 1.24
C GLY A 81 -3.46 -12.38 2.27
N TYR A 82 -3.47 -11.11 1.85
CA TYR A 82 -3.83 -9.99 2.72
C TYR A 82 -5.32 -9.95 3.06
N GLU A 83 -6.19 -10.34 2.14
CA GLU A 83 -7.63 -10.48 2.38
C GLU A 83 -7.90 -11.55 3.46
N ASP A 84 -7.29 -12.73 3.34
CA ASP A 84 -7.35 -13.78 4.37
C ASP A 84 -6.76 -13.31 5.71
N LEU A 85 -5.65 -12.58 5.69
CA LEU A 85 -5.05 -12.01 6.90
C LEU A 85 -5.99 -11.02 7.61
N LEU A 86 -6.65 -10.14 6.87
CA LEU A 86 -7.61 -9.19 7.42
C LEU A 86 -8.80 -9.93 8.05
N GLU A 87 -9.29 -10.99 7.42
CA GLU A 87 -10.34 -11.85 7.98
C GLU A 87 -9.89 -12.55 9.27
N LYS A 88 -8.66 -13.07 9.32
CA LYS A 88 -8.09 -13.65 10.55
C LYS A 88 -7.97 -12.64 11.68
N VAL A 89 -7.63 -11.39 11.38
CA VAL A 89 -7.59 -10.29 12.35
C VAL A 89 -9.00 -10.06 12.93
N LYS A 90 -10.03 -9.94 12.09
CA LYS A 90 -11.43 -9.77 12.55
C LYS A 90 -11.93 -10.94 13.40
N ARG A 91 -11.47 -12.16 13.09
CA ARG A 91 -11.81 -13.36 13.89
C ARG A 91 -11.00 -13.48 15.18
N GLY A 92 -10.09 -12.55 15.46
CA GLY A 92 -9.23 -12.55 16.65
C GLY A 92 -8.13 -13.62 16.62
N GLU A 93 -7.85 -14.22 15.46
CA GLU A 93 -6.77 -15.21 15.30
C GLU A 93 -5.39 -14.55 15.36
N VAL A 94 -5.31 -13.30 14.89
CA VAL A 94 -4.17 -12.39 15.12
C VAL A 94 -4.56 -11.46 16.26
N SER A 95 -3.79 -11.43 17.33
CA SER A 95 -4.14 -10.71 18.57
C SER A 95 -2.95 -9.95 19.17
N GLU A 96 -3.18 -9.26 20.28
CA GLU A 96 -2.14 -8.61 21.10
C GLU A 96 -0.97 -9.53 21.43
N LYS A 97 -1.23 -10.82 21.65
CA LYS A 97 -0.16 -11.81 21.89
C LYS A 97 0.81 -11.92 20.70
N SER A 98 0.32 -11.75 19.48
CA SER A 98 1.15 -11.77 18.25
C SER A 98 2.04 -10.54 18.18
N THR A 99 1.51 -9.34 18.48
CA THR A 99 2.30 -8.10 18.49
C THR A 99 3.29 -8.08 19.66
N GLU A 100 2.93 -8.62 20.83
CA GLU A 100 3.85 -8.85 21.94
C GLU A 100 5.02 -9.75 21.57
N GLN A 101 4.76 -10.85 20.85
CA GLN A 101 5.81 -11.75 20.40
C GLN A 101 6.75 -11.04 19.44
N PHE A 102 6.21 -10.28 18.49
CA PHE A 102 7.02 -9.47 17.58
C PHE A 102 7.87 -8.42 18.33
N ARG A 103 7.30 -7.71 19.30
CA ARG A 103 8.03 -6.77 20.19
C ARG A 103 9.20 -7.46 20.91
N LYS A 104 8.97 -8.67 21.43
CA LYS A 104 10.02 -9.47 22.09
C LYS A 104 11.12 -9.90 21.11
N GLU A 105 10.78 -10.31 19.89
CA GLU A 105 11.76 -10.67 18.85
C GLU A 105 12.63 -9.47 18.42
N LEU A 106 12.06 -8.26 18.41
CA LEU A 106 12.79 -7.03 18.10
C LEU A 106 13.60 -6.48 19.28
N ASP A 107 13.24 -6.86 20.50
CA ASP A 107 13.79 -6.33 21.75
C ASP A 107 13.60 -4.79 21.86
N PHE A 108 12.51 -4.27 21.27
CA PHE A 108 12.00 -2.91 21.49
C PHE A 108 10.53 -2.83 21.08
N ASP A 109 9.84 -1.79 21.55
CA ASP A 109 8.46 -1.51 21.14
C ASP A 109 8.43 -0.64 19.86
N PRO A 110 7.97 -1.15 18.70
CA PRO A 110 7.91 -0.42 17.46
C PRO A 110 6.57 0.32 17.26
N SER A 111 5.70 0.43 18.27
CA SER A 111 4.35 0.97 18.11
C SER A 111 4.27 2.36 17.46
N LEU A 112 5.28 3.21 17.65
CA LEU A 112 5.34 4.55 17.05
C LEU A 112 5.83 4.53 15.59
N LEU A 113 6.21 3.36 15.06
CA LEU A 113 6.59 3.13 13.67
C LEU A 113 5.43 2.56 12.81
N PHE A 114 4.27 2.29 13.41
CA PHE A 114 3.07 1.83 12.71
C PHE A 114 1.94 2.86 12.81
N PRO A 115 2.02 4.01 12.11
CA PRO A 115 1.02 5.06 12.24
C PRO A 115 -0.29 4.69 11.53
N SER A 116 -1.44 4.98 12.12
CA SER A 116 -2.74 4.62 11.54
C SER A 116 -3.06 5.28 10.19
N SER A 117 -2.50 6.48 9.90
CA SER A 117 -2.94 7.30 8.76
C SER A 117 -1.82 8.07 8.02
N THR A 118 -0.55 7.94 8.43
CA THR A 118 0.51 8.86 7.98
C THR A 118 0.75 8.80 6.46
N PHE A 119 0.66 7.62 5.86
CA PHE A 119 0.94 7.42 4.43
C PHE A 119 -0.23 7.84 3.51
N MET A 120 -1.44 8.02 4.03
CA MET A 120 -2.60 8.47 3.23
C MET A 120 -2.38 9.83 2.58
N SER A 121 -1.68 10.73 3.27
CA SER A 121 -1.32 12.04 2.73
C SER A 121 -0.37 11.97 1.51
N CYS A 122 0.35 10.87 1.30
CA CYS A 122 1.15 10.69 0.07
C CYS A 122 0.25 10.50 -1.16
N TYR A 123 -0.89 9.81 -1.03
CA TYR A 123 -1.87 9.75 -2.10
C TYR A 123 -2.45 11.14 -2.41
N THR A 124 -2.80 11.92 -1.38
CA THR A 124 -3.28 13.30 -1.56
C THR A 124 -2.27 14.15 -2.33
N MET A 125 -0.99 14.07 -1.98
CA MET A 125 0.09 14.79 -2.66
C MET A 125 0.17 14.43 -4.16
N LEU A 126 0.09 13.15 -4.51
CA LEU A 126 0.11 12.73 -5.93
C LEU A 126 -1.08 13.25 -6.73
N ILE A 127 -2.26 13.26 -6.11
CA ILE A 127 -3.55 13.60 -6.75
C ILE A 127 -3.70 15.11 -6.88
N GLU A 128 -3.56 15.83 -5.76
CA GLU A 128 -4.00 17.22 -5.64
C GLU A 128 -2.85 18.20 -5.86
N GLU A 129 -1.67 17.91 -5.30
CA GLU A 129 -0.51 18.81 -5.37
C GLU A 129 0.25 18.63 -6.67
N PHE A 130 0.69 17.40 -6.97
CA PHE A 130 1.50 17.13 -8.16
C PHE A 130 0.67 16.83 -9.40
N LYS A 131 -0.61 16.46 -9.25
CA LYS A 131 -1.52 16.12 -10.37
C LYS A 131 -0.92 15.09 -11.33
N LEU A 132 -0.18 14.12 -10.77
CA LEU A 132 0.53 13.09 -11.53
C LEU A 132 -0.38 11.92 -11.90
N VAL A 133 -1.45 11.74 -11.14
CA VAL A 133 -2.40 10.63 -11.30
C VAL A 133 -3.79 11.17 -11.65
N ASN A 134 -4.58 10.36 -12.34
CA ASN A 134 -5.96 10.70 -12.69
C ASN A 134 -6.83 10.73 -11.42
N GLU A 135 -7.63 11.79 -11.23
CA GLU A 135 -8.61 11.91 -10.12
C GLU A 135 -9.66 10.78 -10.10
N LYS A 136 -9.88 10.10 -11.23
CA LYS A 136 -10.73 8.91 -11.36
C LYS A 136 -9.93 7.61 -11.38
N GLY A 137 -8.61 7.69 -11.25
CA GLY A 137 -7.70 6.55 -11.25
C GLY A 137 -7.73 5.78 -9.94
N TRP A 138 -7.03 4.65 -9.92
CA TRP A 138 -7.03 3.74 -8.78
C TRP A 138 -6.49 4.39 -7.50
N HIS A 139 -5.49 5.28 -7.59
CA HIS A 139 -4.95 6.03 -6.45
C HIS A 139 -6.03 6.82 -5.70
N SER A 140 -6.86 7.56 -6.45
CA SER A 140 -7.96 8.35 -5.89
C SER A 140 -9.06 7.45 -5.33
N GLN A 141 -9.43 6.40 -6.06
CA GLN A 141 -10.43 5.44 -5.59
C GLN A 141 -9.98 4.72 -4.31
N PHE A 142 -8.71 4.31 -4.25
CA PHE A 142 -8.08 3.71 -3.07
C PHE A 142 -8.15 4.68 -1.90
N ARG A 143 -7.68 5.92 -2.10
CA ARG A 143 -7.67 6.95 -1.05
C ARG A 143 -9.05 7.17 -0.47
N ASP A 144 -10.05 7.33 -1.34
CA ASP A 144 -11.42 7.59 -0.92
C ASP A 144 -12.05 6.38 -0.21
N ALA A 145 -11.72 5.14 -0.62
CA ALA A 145 -12.17 3.93 0.05
C ALA A 145 -11.52 3.78 1.43
N TYR A 146 -10.21 3.98 1.54
CA TYR A 146 -9.48 3.90 2.80
C TYR A 146 -9.91 5.00 3.78
N TRP A 147 -10.07 6.24 3.32
CA TRP A 147 -10.60 7.34 4.15
C TRP A 147 -12.02 7.06 4.67
N LYS A 148 -12.89 6.44 3.87
CA LYS A 148 -14.22 6.02 4.34
C LYS A 148 -14.13 4.97 5.43
N PHE A 149 -13.16 4.07 5.36
CA PHE A 149 -12.90 3.15 6.45
C PHE A 149 -12.45 3.92 7.71
N GLU A 150 -11.44 4.77 7.61
CA GLU A 150 -10.91 5.54 8.76
C GLU A 150 -12.00 6.40 9.44
N ALA A 151 -12.86 7.04 8.65
CA ALA A 151 -13.93 7.90 9.15
C ALA A 151 -15.04 7.12 9.88
N ASN A 152 -15.27 5.86 9.50
CA ASN A 152 -16.35 5.04 10.07
C ASN A 152 -15.85 4.00 11.09
N GLY A 153 -14.54 4.00 11.36
CA GLY A 153 -13.90 3.50 12.57
C GLY A 153 -14.34 2.13 13.02
N ASP A 154 -13.65 1.10 12.52
CA ASP A 154 -13.27 -0.15 13.19
C ASP A 154 -13.27 -1.31 12.17
N LEU A 155 -12.22 -2.15 12.20
CA LEU A 155 -12.17 -3.42 11.45
C LEU A 155 -13.30 -4.36 11.90
N ASP A 156 -13.84 -4.17 13.11
CA ASP A 156 -14.95 -4.94 13.67
C ASP A 156 -16.34 -4.46 13.19
N SER A 157 -16.40 -3.35 12.46
CA SER A 157 -17.66 -2.83 11.92
C SER A 157 -18.00 -3.42 10.55
N ASN A 158 -19.27 -3.31 10.12
CA ASN A 158 -19.72 -3.61 8.74
C ASN A 158 -18.93 -2.84 7.65
N ASN A 159 -18.03 -1.92 8.04
CA ASN A 159 -17.14 -1.17 7.16
C ASN A 159 -15.84 -1.90 6.82
N SER A 160 -15.59 -3.10 7.37
CA SER A 160 -14.44 -3.90 6.97
C SER A 160 -14.42 -4.24 5.47
N ASN A 161 -15.61 -4.31 4.85
CA ASN A 161 -15.80 -4.35 3.40
C ASN A 161 -15.11 -3.18 2.65
N GLN A 162 -14.94 -2.01 3.29
CA GLN A 162 -14.25 -0.86 2.67
C GLN A 162 -12.73 -1.08 2.59
N ILE A 163 -12.13 -1.79 3.55
CA ILE A 163 -10.70 -2.11 3.51
C ILE A 163 -10.41 -3.20 2.48
N GLU A 164 -11.25 -4.23 2.40
CA GLU A 164 -11.17 -5.19 1.31
C GLU A 164 -11.37 -4.52 -0.05
N LYS A 165 -12.34 -3.61 -0.15
CA LYS A 165 -12.51 -2.81 -1.38
C LYS A 165 -11.28 -1.97 -1.68
N ALA A 166 -10.67 -1.32 -0.68
CA ALA A 166 -9.44 -0.55 -0.87
C ALA A 166 -8.31 -1.45 -1.37
N LEU A 167 -8.11 -2.63 -0.76
CA LEU A 167 -7.14 -3.63 -1.20
C LEU A 167 -7.32 -4.01 -2.68
N GLN A 168 -8.57 -4.27 -3.10
CA GLN A 168 -8.86 -4.67 -4.48
C GLN A 168 -8.63 -3.56 -5.51
N LEU A 169 -8.65 -2.29 -5.10
CA LEU A 169 -8.39 -1.15 -5.99
C LEU A 169 -6.91 -1.02 -6.37
N ILE A 170 -5.98 -1.59 -5.60
CA ILE A 170 -4.56 -1.54 -5.92
C ILE A 170 -4.27 -2.51 -7.09
N PRO A 171 -3.63 -2.05 -8.18
CA PRO A 171 -3.20 -2.93 -9.27
C PRO A 171 -2.22 -3.97 -8.78
N GLU A 172 -2.28 -5.18 -9.33
CA GLU A 172 -1.56 -6.30 -8.73
C GLU A 172 -0.03 -6.18 -8.85
N GLU A 173 0.45 -5.57 -9.93
CA GLU A 173 1.87 -5.24 -10.08
C GLU A 173 2.33 -4.18 -9.06
N LYS A 174 1.45 -3.28 -8.64
CA LYS A 174 1.76 -2.28 -7.60
C LYS A 174 1.76 -2.92 -6.22
N PHE A 175 0.81 -3.82 -5.95
CA PHE A 175 0.71 -4.49 -4.67
C PHE A 175 1.98 -5.30 -4.30
N LYS A 176 2.82 -5.67 -5.27
CA LYS A 176 4.13 -6.30 -5.05
C LYS A 176 5.15 -5.40 -4.36
N GLU A 177 4.98 -4.07 -4.40
CA GLU A 177 5.87 -3.13 -3.70
C GLU A 177 5.40 -2.91 -2.26
N ILE A 178 6.34 -3.01 -1.31
CA ILE A 178 6.03 -2.88 0.13
C ILE A 178 5.36 -1.55 0.48
N GLU A 179 5.70 -0.47 -0.24
CA GLU A 179 5.13 0.86 -0.03
C GLU A 179 3.61 0.88 -0.12
N TYR A 180 3.02 0.08 -1.01
CA TYR A 180 1.57 -0.02 -1.16
C TYR A 180 0.93 -0.97 -0.13
N ARG A 181 1.74 -1.72 0.63
CA ARG A 181 1.29 -2.63 1.70
C ARG A 181 1.46 -2.05 3.11
N LYS A 182 2.33 -1.05 3.28
CA LYS A 182 2.62 -0.40 4.59
C LYS A 182 1.34 0.00 5.34
N LEU A 183 0.38 0.64 4.66
CA LEU A 183 -0.89 1.03 5.28
C LEU A 183 -1.69 -0.14 5.86
N PHE A 184 -1.73 -1.29 5.17
CA PHE A 184 -2.42 -2.47 5.70
C PHE A 184 -1.66 -3.06 6.89
N LEU A 185 -0.33 -3.08 6.84
CA LEU A 185 0.50 -3.55 7.94
C LEU A 185 0.37 -2.64 9.17
N ASP A 186 0.32 -1.32 8.99
CA ASP A 186 0.04 -0.35 10.04
C ASP A 186 -1.32 -0.59 10.67
N LEU A 187 -2.35 -0.73 9.82
CA LEU A 187 -3.71 -1.01 10.26
C LEU A 187 -3.79 -2.28 11.11
N ILE A 188 -3.21 -3.37 10.61
CA ILE A 188 -3.20 -4.66 11.31
C ILE A 188 -2.48 -4.52 12.63
N TYR A 189 -1.26 -3.97 12.64
CA TYR A 189 -0.48 -3.80 13.86
C TYR A 189 -1.24 -2.98 14.90
N MET A 190 -1.85 -1.86 14.48
CA MET A 190 -2.55 -0.93 15.37
C MET A 190 -3.89 -1.46 15.89
N HIS A 191 -4.55 -2.32 15.14
CA HIS A 191 -5.80 -2.95 15.59
C HIS A 191 -5.53 -4.07 16.61
N VAL A 192 -4.42 -4.79 16.46
CA VAL A 192 -4.07 -5.92 17.33
C VAL A 192 -3.00 -5.60 18.38
N ARG A 193 -2.78 -4.32 18.73
CA ARG A 193 -1.76 -3.92 19.72
C ARG A 193 -2.30 -3.71 21.12
#